data_AF-A0A9E4Q2Y8-F1
#
_entry.id   AF-A0A9E4Q2Y8-F1
#
_cell.length_a   1.000
_cell.length_b   1.000
_cell.length_c   1.000
_cell.angle_alpha   90.00
_cell.angle_beta   90.00
_cell.angle_gamma   90.00
#
_symmetry.space_group_name_H-M   'P 1'
#
loop_
_entity.id
_entity.type
_entity.pdbx_description
1 polymer ?
#
loop_
_entity_poly.entity_id
_entity_poly.type
_entity_poly.pdbx_seq_one_letter_code
_entity_poly.pdbx_strand_id
1 'polypeptide(L)'
;LPAEADFESPLGPEIDKYLATDEATARDRAKLFHLAWDVACSSFGGRQVLYERFFGGDPVRNAILLYNNYNKDPAMQRVREFLDRPD
;
A
#
# COMPACT_ATOMS: atom_id res chain seq x y z
N LEU A 1 10.75 -17.65 0.39
CA LEU A 1 12.02 -16.93 0.52
C LEU A 1 12.94 -17.78 1.39
N PRO A 2 14.25 -17.91 1.08
CA PRO A 2 15.14 -18.73 1.89
C PRO A 2 15.17 -18.22 3.33
N ALA A 3 15.06 -19.14 4.28
CA ALA A 3 15.31 -18.92 5.69
C ALA A 3 16.82 -18.93 5.98
N GLU A 4 17.23 -18.49 7.17
CA GLU A 4 18.64 -18.47 7.56
C GLU A 4 19.31 -19.86 7.43
N ALA A 5 18.60 -20.92 7.86
CA ALA A 5 19.09 -22.28 7.78
C ALA A 5 19.32 -22.77 6.33
N ASP A 6 18.65 -22.19 5.34
CA ASP A 6 18.84 -22.57 3.94
C ASP A 6 20.23 -22.15 3.43
N PHE A 7 20.78 -21.05 3.95
CA PHE A 7 22.16 -20.61 3.63
C PHE A 7 23.24 -21.51 4.26
N GLU A 8 22.91 -22.20 5.35
CA GLU A 8 23.81 -23.19 5.99
C GLU A 8 23.62 -24.60 5.42
N SER A 9 22.63 -24.79 4.55
CA SER A 9 22.36 -26.06 3.89
C SER A 9 23.40 -26.36 2.79
N PRO A 10 23.46 -27.60 2.28
CA PRO A 10 24.28 -27.91 1.11
C PRO A 10 23.96 -27.08 -0.15
N LEU A 11 22.79 -26.43 -0.20
CA LEU A 11 22.39 -25.52 -1.28
C LEU A 11 22.79 -24.05 -1.03
N GLY A 12 23.40 -23.74 0.12
CA GLY A 12 23.85 -22.40 0.48
C GLY A 12 24.69 -21.72 -0.60
N PRO A 13 25.70 -22.38 -1.19
CA PRO A 13 26.50 -21.80 -2.27
C PRO A 13 25.68 -21.42 -3.51
N GLU A 14 24.67 -22.22 -3.87
CA GLU A 14 23.76 -21.95 -4.98
C GLU A 14 22.83 -20.77 -4.65
N ILE A 15 22.33 -20.70 -3.43
CA ILE A 15 21.51 -19.58 -2.95
C ILE A 15 22.33 -18.29 -3.01
N ASP A 16 23.57 -18.30 -2.51
CA ASP A 16 24.47 -17.14 -2.56
C ASP A 16 24.75 -16.69 -3.99
N LYS A 17 24.94 -17.64 -4.91
CA LYS A 17 25.21 -17.34 -6.32
C LYS A 17 23.99 -16.80 -7.06
N TYR A 18 22.82 -17.44 -6.92
CA TYR A 18 21.66 -17.15 -7.77
C TYR A 18 20.74 -16.07 -7.20
N LEU A 19 20.82 -15.78 -5.91
CA LEU A 19 20.05 -14.68 -5.30
C LEU A 19 20.86 -13.40 -5.12
N ALA A 20 22.16 -13.36 -5.42
CA ALA A 20 22.92 -12.10 -5.49
C ALA A 20 22.60 -11.30 -6.75
N THR A 21 22.95 -10.02 -6.75
CA THR A 21 23.08 -9.16 -7.95
C THR A 21 24.45 -8.47 -7.91
N ASP A 22 24.74 -7.67 -8.94
CA ASP A 22 25.97 -6.88 -8.99
C ASP A 22 26.07 -5.86 -7.83
N GLU A 23 24.93 -5.47 -7.26
CA GLU A 23 24.81 -4.45 -6.20
C GLU A 23 24.47 -4.98 -4.81
N ALA A 24 24.05 -6.25 -4.67
CA ALA A 24 23.58 -6.79 -3.40
C ALA A 24 23.85 -8.29 -3.22
N THR A 25 24.20 -8.70 -2.00
CA THR A 25 24.36 -10.11 -1.67
C THR A 25 23.01 -10.83 -1.62
N ALA A 26 23.02 -12.16 -1.75
CA ALA A 26 21.83 -12.98 -1.57
C ALA A 26 21.18 -12.77 -0.19
N ARG A 27 21.99 -12.57 0.85
CA ARG A 27 21.52 -12.32 2.22
C ARG A 27 20.87 -10.94 2.35
N ASP A 28 21.41 -9.90 1.72
CA ASP A 28 20.80 -8.58 1.72
C ASP A 28 19.44 -8.61 1.01
N ARG A 29 19.36 -9.31 -0.13
CA ARG A 29 18.11 -9.50 -0.86
C ARG A 29 17.09 -10.33 -0.08
N ALA A 30 17.53 -11.38 0.60
CA ALA A 30 16.66 -12.18 1.46
C ALA A 30 16.05 -11.33 2.57
N LYS A 31 16.86 -10.52 3.28
CA LYS A 31 16.37 -9.58 4.30
C LYS A 31 15.32 -8.62 3.75
N LEU A 32 15.62 -7.98 2.61
CA LEU A 32 14.71 -7.03 1.97
C LEU A 32 13.39 -7.70 1.57
N PHE A 33 13.44 -8.88 0.98
CA PHE A 33 12.23 -9.56 0.53
C PHE A 33 11.41 -10.13 1.69
N HIS A 34 12.02 -10.57 2.78
CA HIS A 34 11.27 -10.97 3.98
C HIS A 34 10.54 -9.77 4.59
N LEU A 35 11.18 -8.60 4.66
CA LEU A 35 10.50 -7.37 5.07
C LEU A 35 9.34 -7.02 4.13
N ALA A 36 9.56 -7.08 2.82
CA ALA A 36 8.51 -6.81 1.83
C ALA A 36 7.34 -7.79 1.96
N TRP A 37 7.63 -9.07 2.20
CA TRP A 37 6.62 -10.11 2.44
C TRP A 37 5.79 -9.81 3.68
N ASP A 38 6.44 -9.47 4.80
CA ASP A 38 5.74 -9.19 6.06
C ASP A 38 4.80 -7.98 5.94
N VAL A 39 5.21 -6.94 5.21
CA VAL A 39 4.41 -5.73 5.03
C VAL A 39 3.27 -5.92 4.02
N ALA A 40 3.48 -6.70 2.94
CA ALA A 40 2.54 -6.72 1.81
C ALA A 40 1.74 -8.03 1.64
N CYS A 41 2.32 -9.18 2.00
CA CYS A 41 1.79 -10.49 1.61
C CYS A 41 1.43 -11.39 2.80
N SER A 42 2.02 -11.15 3.98
CA SER A 42 1.75 -11.93 5.18
C SER A 42 0.32 -11.71 5.70
N SER A 43 -0.15 -12.59 6.59
CA SER A 43 -1.41 -12.39 7.30
C SER A 43 -1.40 -11.12 8.16
N PHE A 44 -0.24 -10.74 8.69
CA PHE A 44 -0.05 -9.47 9.40
C PHE A 44 -0.26 -8.28 8.46
N GLY A 45 0.40 -8.27 7.30
CA GLY A 45 0.23 -7.24 6.27
C GLY A 45 -1.22 -7.16 5.77
N GLY A 46 -1.85 -8.32 5.50
CA GLY A 46 -3.26 -8.40 5.14
C GLY A 46 -4.19 -7.81 6.21
N ARG A 47 -3.91 -8.06 7.50
CA ARG A 47 -4.65 -7.44 8.60
C ARG A 47 -4.46 -5.92 8.62
N GLN A 48 -3.26 -5.42 8.36
CA GLN A 48 -3.02 -3.96 8.27
C GLN A 48 -3.83 -3.33 7.13
N VAL A 49 -3.92 -3.99 5.97
CA VAL A 49 -4.76 -3.52 4.85
C VAL A 49 -6.24 -3.42 5.27
N LEU A 50 -6.75 -4.43 5.97
CA LEU A 50 -8.13 -4.39 6.48
C LEU A 50 -8.34 -3.27 7.51
N TYR A 51 -7.36 -3.06 8.38
CA TYR A 51 -7.39 -1.98 9.36
C TYR A 51 -7.48 -0.62 8.68
N GLU A 52 -6.58 -0.29 7.76
CA GLU A 52 -6.59 1.00 7.06
C GLU A 52 -7.89 1.23 6.26
N ARG A 53 -8.46 0.17 5.68
CA ARG A 53 -9.69 0.29 4.89
C ARG A 53 -10.96 0.47 5.71
N PHE A 54 -11.04 -0.17 6.89
CA PHE A 54 -12.31 -0.34 7.57
C PHE A 54 -12.32 0.10 9.04
N PHE A 55 -11.16 0.41 9.63
CA PHE A 55 -11.10 0.92 11.01
C PHE A 55 -11.79 2.28 11.13
N GLY A 56 -11.69 3.12 10.10
CA GLY A 56 -12.41 4.40 10.00
C GLY A 56 -13.91 4.27 9.65
N GLY A 57 -14.46 3.06 9.61
CA GLY A 57 -15.82 2.78 9.17
C GLY A 57 -15.92 2.51 7.66
N ASP A 58 -17.15 2.32 7.18
CA ASP A 58 -17.42 2.05 5.77
C ASP A 58 -17.06 3.27 4.90
N PRO A 59 -16.12 3.14 3.94
CA PRO A 59 -15.71 4.24 3.08
C PRO A 59 -16.85 4.82 2.24
N VAL A 60 -17.82 3.99 1.83
CA VAL A 60 -18.99 4.47 1.09
C VAL A 60 -19.86 5.34 1.98
N ARG A 61 -20.11 4.89 3.21
CA ARG A 61 -20.86 5.67 4.20
C ARG A 61 -20.15 6.98 4.55
N ASN A 62 -18.83 6.96 4.70
CA ASN A 62 -18.03 8.15 4.97
C ASN A 62 -18.12 9.16 3.82
N ALA A 63 -18.06 8.70 2.56
CA ALA A 63 -18.23 9.56 1.39
C ALA A 63 -19.64 10.18 1.32
N ILE A 64 -20.70 9.41 1.64
CA ILE A 64 -22.08 9.92 1.70
C ILE A 64 -22.22 10.99 2.79
N LEU A 65 -21.65 10.75 3.98
CA LEU A 65 -21.67 11.71 5.08
C LEU A 65 -20.95 13.01 4.69
N LEU A 66 -19.78 12.91 4.06
CA LEU A 66 -19.06 14.08 3.54
C LEU A 66 -19.90 14.83 2.53
N TYR A 67 -20.49 14.15 1.55
CA TYR A 67 -21.32 14.78 0.53
C TYR A 67 -22.52 15.52 1.13
N ASN A 68 -23.21 14.91 2.10
CA ASN A 68 -24.40 15.49 2.71
C ASN A 68 -24.08 16.67 3.63
N ASN A 69 -22.94 16.63 4.33
CA ASN A 69 -22.59 17.64 5.33
C ASN A 69 -21.73 18.78 4.78
N TYR A 70 -21.06 18.58 3.64
CA TYR A 70 -20.25 19.61 3.01
C TYR A 70 -21.13 20.67 2.34
N ASN A 71 -20.89 21.95 2.65
CA ASN A 71 -21.62 23.06 2.02
C ASN A 71 -21.16 23.25 0.57
N LYS A 72 -22.05 22.91 -0.36
CA LYS A 72 -21.83 23.01 -1.81
C LYS A 72 -22.29 24.34 -2.40
N ASP A 73 -23.00 25.16 -1.64
CA ASP A 73 -23.64 26.40 -2.12
C ASP A 73 -22.63 27.36 -2.77
N PRO A 74 -21.42 27.59 -2.22
CA PRO A 74 -20.46 28.50 -2.84
C PRO A 74 -20.00 28.04 -4.23
N ALA A 75 -19.80 26.74 -4.42
CA ALA A 75 -19.39 26.18 -5.71
C ALA A 75 -20.53 26.26 -6.72
N MET A 76 -21.76 25.92 -6.30
CA MET A 76 -22.95 26.04 -7.13
C MET A 76 -23.23 27.48 -7.53
N GLN A 77 -23.02 28.43 -6.61
CA GLN A 77 -23.23 29.84 -6.86
C GLN A 77 -22.26 30.38 -7.91
N ARG A 78 -20.97 30.02 -7.86
CA ARG A 78 -20.01 30.40 -8.90
C ARG A 78 -20.41 29.89 -10.29
N VAL A 79 -20.95 28.68 -10.38
CA VAL A 79 -21.44 28.13 -11.65
C VAL A 79 -22.65 28.91 -12.15
N ARG A 80 -23.61 29.24 -11.28
CA ARG A 80 -24.78 30.06 -11.64
C ARG A 80 -24.34 31.45 -12.13
N GLU A 81 -23.48 32.12 -11.38
CA GLU A 81 -22.93 33.42 -11.74
C GLU A 81 -22.23 33.39 -13.09
N PHE A 82 -21.50 32.32 -13.40
CA PHE A 82 -20.85 32.13 -14.70
C PHE A 82 -21.86 31.95 -15.84
N LEU A 83 -22.92 31.18 -15.63
CA LEU A 83 -23.96 30.93 -16.64
C LEU A 83 -24.81 32.19 -16.93
N ASP A 84 -24.95 33.08 -15.95
CA ASP A 84 -25.73 34.31 -16.06
C ASP A 84 -24.92 35.50 -16.61
N ARG A 85 -23.65 35.30 -17.00
CA ARG A 85 -22.85 36.42 -17.50
C ARG A 85 -23.33 36.90 -18.87
N PRO A 86 -23.38 38.22 -19.10
CA PRO A 86 -23.91 38.80 -20.33
C PRO A 86 -22.88 38.94 -21.47
N ASP A 87 -21.64 38.47 -21.28
CA ASP A 87 -20.57 38.52 -22.30
C ASP A 87 -20.74 37.51 -23.44
#